data_AF-A0A5P2CD63-F1
#
_entry.id   AF-A0A5P2CD63-F1
#
_cell.length_a   1.000
_cell.length_b   1.000
_cell.length_c   1.000
_cell.angle_alpha   90.00
_cell.angle_beta   90.00
_cell.angle_gamma   90.00
#
_symmetry.space_group_name_H-M   'P 1'
#
loop_
_entity.id
_entity.type
_entity.pdbx_description
1 polymer ?
#
loop_
_entity_poly.entity_id
_entity_poly.type
_entity_poly.pdbx_seq_one_letter_code
_entity_poly.pdbx_strand_id
1 'polypeptide(L)'
;MSDAAQPTAAEVRAAAEAVKTALDRHLAAVERRSGEDDPAVYEAFNELAAAAEEYDELLYDRYDEVTPFEIPGTDDALPPYQGPDEANALSVLLRRDYTVVEPQRLLAQAQRVADLEAGGTGGAGSADTVHSALGVLFGEFEPDEISSRHKEFGLEEGDSTLWVTAVDTPAEPGEWLDAPFDQADPHRVVCRFDVSVVFDDELDDDGLEGLDTDVDMDIDPDVPVPLDDTDDTDDTVDTEDADDVGRPSGARQAGR
;
A
#
# COMPACT_ATOMS: atom_id res chain seq x y z
N MET A 1 -36.88 -16.97 -10.85
CA MET A 1 -36.89 -16.15 -9.63
C MET A 1 -36.91 -17.13 -8.48
N SER A 2 -35.74 -17.48 -7.94
CA SER A 2 -35.61 -18.48 -6.89
C SER A 2 -36.25 -17.95 -5.61
N ASP A 3 -37.16 -18.73 -5.06
CA ASP A 3 -37.77 -18.54 -3.74
C ASP A 3 -36.70 -18.87 -2.68
N ALA A 4 -35.76 -17.95 -2.46
CA ALA A 4 -34.82 -18.05 -1.35
C ALA A 4 -35.61 -17.75 -0.07
N ALA A 5 -35.69 -18.74 0.82
CA ALA A 5 -36.38 -18.57 2.10
C ALA A 5 -35.72 -17.43 2.87
N GLN A 6 -36.52 -16.43 3.26
CA GLN A 6 -36.07 -15.31 4.07
C GLN A 6 -35.54 -15.80 5.43
N PRO A 7 -34.39 -15.28 5.91
CA PRO A 7 -33.82 -15.68 7.18
C PRO A 7 -34.78 -15.41 8.34
N THR A 8 -34.76 -16.28 9.34
CA THR A 8 -35.64 -16.22 10.50
C THR A 8 -35.07 -15.28 11.56
N ALA A 9 -35.95 -14.74 12.40
CA ALA A 9 -35.51 -13.95 13.56
C ALA A 9 -34.65 -14.77 14.56
N ALA A 10 -34.70 -16.10 14.50
CA ALA A 10 -33.84 -16.96 15.32
C ALA A 10 -32.41 -16.99 14.77
N GLU A 11 -32.24 -17.06 13.44
CA GLU A 11 -30.93 -16.99 12.77
C GLU A 11 -30.25 -15.65 13.00
N VAL A 12 -30.97 -14.53 12.84
CA VAL A 12 -30.41 -13.19 13.13
C VAL A 12 -29.93 -13.08 14.59
N ARG A 13 -30.69 -13.64 15.55
CA ARG A 13 -30.26 -13.65 16.96
C ARG A 13 -29.05 -14.56 17.18
N ALA A 14 -28.97 -15.69 16.49
CA ALA A 14 -27.84 -16.59 16.59
C ALA A 14 -26.56 -15.93 16.06
N ALA A 15 -26.64 -15.25 14.91
CA ALA A 15 -25.53 -14.47 14.37
C ALA A 15 -25.10 -13.32 15.30
N ALA A 16 -26.06 -12.60 15.90
CA ALA A 16 -25.74 -11.59 16.90
C ALA A 16 -24.98 -12.16 18.13
N GLU A 17 -25.31 -13.38 18.57
CA GLU A 17 -24.57 -14.07 19.64
C GLU A 17 -23.19 -14.56 19.17
N ALA A 18 -23.05 -14.94 17.90
CA ALA A 18 -21.77 -15.30 17.30
C ALA A 18 -20.81 -14.10 17.29
N VAL A 19 -21.28 -12.91 16.89
CA VAL A 19 -20.50 -11.66 16.95
C VAL A 19 -20.00 -11.37 18.35
N LYS A 20 -20.87 -11.46 19.36
CA LYS A 20 -20.48 -11.23 20.77
C LYS A 20 -19.42 -12.22 21.22
N THR A 21 -19.59 -13.49 20.88
CA THR A 21 -18.64 -14.55 21.23
C THR A 21 -17.28 -14.32 20.56
N ALA A 22 -17.28 -13.91 19.29
CA ALA A 22 -16.05 -13.60 18.55
C ALA A 22 -15.37 -12.36 19.13
N LEU A 23 -16.14 -11.34 19.55
CA LEU A 23 -15.61 -10.14 20.19
C LEU A 23 -14.91 -10.45 21.51
N ASP A 24 -15.53 -11.29 22.35
CA ASP A 24 -14.92 -11.77 23.60
C ASP A 24 -13.63 -12.56 23.33
N ARG A 25 -13.60 -13.39 22.28
CA ARG A 25 -12.40 -14.14 21.89
C ARG A 25 -11.29 -13.23 21.39
N HIS A 26 -11.62 -12.24 20.57
CA HIS A 26 -10.68 -11.25 20.07
C HIS A 26 -10.07 -10.45 21.23
N LEU A 27 -10.89 -9.96 22.17
CA LEU A 27 -10.40 -9.29 23.36
C LEU A 27 -9.46 -10.19 24.18
N ALA A 28 -9.85 -11.45 24.39
CA ALA A 28 -9.01 -12.41 25.12
C ALA A 28 -7.70 -12.76 24.39
N ALA A 29 -7.63 -12.63 23.06
CA ALA A 29 -6.40 -12.77 22.30
C ALA A 29 -5.51 -11.53 22.48
N VAL A 30 -6.08 -10.33 22.39
CA VAL A 30 -5.38 -9.05 22.60
C VAL A 30 -4.77 -8.98 24.00
N GLU A 31 -5.53 -9.37 25.03
CA GLU A 31 -5.06 -9.36 26.43
C GLU A 31 -3.91 -10.35 26.68
N ARG A 32 -3.76 -11.39 25.84
CA ARG A 32 -2.71 -12.41 25.94
C ARG A 32 -1.60 -12.23 24.91
N ARG A 33 -1.60 -11.13 24.15
CA ARG A 33 -0.64 -10.95 23.05
C ARG A 33 0.80 -10.99 23.53
N SER A 34 1.65 -11.61 22.74
CA SER A 34 3.07 -11.84 23.01
C SER A 34 4.00 -10.90 22.23
N GLY A 35 3.44 -10.05 21.37
CA GLY A 35 4.14 -9.04 20.58
C GLY A 35 3.15 -8.11 19.85
N GLU A 36 3.67 -7.21 19.01
CA GLU A 36 2.88 -6.30 18.18
C GLU A 36 2.18 -7.05 17.03
N ASP A 37 2.85 -8.04 16.44
CA ASP A 37 2.35 -8.91 15.36
C ASP A 37 1.99 -10.31 15.85
N ASP A 38 1.15 -10.43 16.88
CA ASP A 38 0.75 -11.75 17.39
C ASP A 38 -0.25 -12.45 16.43
N PRO A 39 0.09 -13.62 15.84
CA PRO A 39 -0.79 -14.31 14.90
C PRO A 39 -2.14 -14.69 15.50
N ALA A 40 -2.22 -14.93 16.80
CA ALA A 40 -3.46 -15.30 17.47
C ALA A 40 -4.44 -14.12 17.55
N VAL A 41 -3.95 -12.88 17.60
CA VAL A 41 -4.79 -11.67 17.56
C VAL A 41 -5.35 -11.51 16.15
N TYR A 42 -4.51 -11.68 15.13
CA TYR A 42 -4.93 -11.60 13.73
C TYR A 42 -5.99 -12.66 13.36
N GLU A 43 -5.77 -13.91 13.78
CA GLU A 43 -6.76 -14.98 13.56
C GLU A 43 -8.10 -14.65 14.24
N ALA A 44 -8.08 -14.20 15.49
CA ALA A 44 -9.29 -13.83 16.22
C ALA A 44 -9.99 -12.59 15.63
N PHE A 45 -9.23 -11.65 15.05
CA PHE A 45 -9.78 -10.52 14.30
C PHE A 45 -10.55 -10.99 13.07
N ASN A 46 -9.97 -11.90 12.28
CA ASN A 46 -10.64 -12.45 11.09
C ASN A 46 -11.91 -13.23 11.45
N GLU A 47 -11.90 -14.00 12.55
CA GLU A 47 -13.11 -14.66 13.06
C GLU A 47 -14.21 -13.66 13.44
N LEU A 48 -13.83 -12.53 14.05
CA LEU A 48 -14.77 -11.47 14.41
C LEU A 48 -15.34 -10.77 13.17
N ALA A 49 -14.49 -10.47 12.19
CA ALA A 49 -14.92 -9.88 10.92
C ALA A 49 -15.95 -10.77 10.21
N ALA A 50 -15.64 -12.05 10.04
CA ALA A 50 -16.55 -13.01 9.38
C ALA A 50 -17.90 -13.14 10.12
N ALA A 51 -17.88 -13.18 11.46
CA ALA A 51 -19.11 -13.24 12.25
C ALA A 51 -19.96 -11.97 12.11
N ALA A 52 -19.31 -10.80 12.02
CA ALA A 52 -19.98 -9.51 11.87
C ALA A 52 -20.61 -9.36 10.48
N GLU A 53 -19.92 -9.79 9.42
CA GLU A 53 -20.46 -9.83 8.06
C GLU A 53 -21.71 -10.72 7.96
N GLU A 54 -21.64 -11.95 8.47
CA GLU A 54 -22.80 -12.87 8.49
C GLU A 54 -24.00 -12.26 9.25
N TYR A 55 -23.74 -11.56 10.35
CA TYR A 55 -24.80 -10.86 11.09
C TYR A 55 -25.41 -9.72 10.28
N ASP A 56 -24.59 -8.91 9.61
CA ASP A 56 -25.04 -7.77 8.80
C ASP A 56 -25.88 -8.24 7.60
N GLU A 57 -25.44 -9.29 6.89
CA GLU A 57 -26.21 -9.91 5.81
C GLU A 57 -27.59 -10.40 6.28
N LEU A 58 -27.64 -11.15 7.39
CA LEU A 58 -28.89 -11.67 7.93
C LEU A 58 -29.80 -10.55 8.47
N LEU A 59 -29.21 -9.48 9.03
CA LEU A 59 -29.93 -8.30 9.50
C LEU A 59 -30.57 -7.57 8.32
N TYR A 60 -29.82 -7.36 7.25
CA TYR A 60 -30.29 -6.72 6.03
C TYR A 60 -31.39 -7.54 5.37
N ASP A 61 -31.14 -8.83 5.12
CA ASP A 61 -32.10 -9.71 4.45
C ASP A 61 -33.45 -9.75 5.18
N ARG A 62 -33.45 -9.69 6.51
CA ARG A 62 -34.66 -9.83 7.32
C ARG A 62 -35.33 -8.51 7.67
N TYR A 63 -34.57 -7.45 7.92
CA TYR A 63 -35.09 -6.20 8.46
C TYR A 63 -34.81 -4.98 7.58
N ASP A 64 -34.06 -5.12 6.49
CA ASP A 64 -33.64 -4.02 5.59
C ASP A 64 -32.87 -2.93 6.37
N GLU A 65 -32.07 -3.36 7.35
CA GLU A 65 -31.26 -2.52 8.23
C GLU A 65 -29.81 -2.96 8.13
N VAL A 66 -28.88 -2.03 8.35
CA VAL A 66 -27.43 -2.26 8.32
C VAL A 66 -26.80 -1.78 9.63
N THR A 67 -25.69 -2.39 10.00
CA THR A 67 -24.91 -1.93 11.15
C THR A 67 -24.10 -0.68 10.82
N PRO A 68 -23.87 0.24 11.78
CA PRO A 68 -23.09 1.45 11.56
C PRO A 68 -21.56 1.21 11.60
N PHE A 69 -21.11 -0.04 11.67
CA PHE A 69 -19.70 -0.41 11.76
C PHE A 69 -19.25 -0.95 10.40
N GLU A 70 -18.22 -0.34 9.82
CA GLU A 70 -17.58 -0.87 8.64
C GLU A 70 -16.44 -1.80 9.03
N ILE A 71 -16.44 -3.00 8.46
CA ILE A 71 -15.30 -3.91 8.53
C ILE A 71 -14.35 -3.46 7.40
N PRO A 72 -13.09 -3.10 7.70
CA PRO A 72 -12.12 -2.81 6.66
C PRO A 72 -12.08 -4.00 5.69
N GLY A 73 -12.41 -3.76 4.42
CA GLY A 73 -12.52 -4.82 3.43
C GLY A 73 -11.24 -5.64 3.36
N THR A 74 -11.35 -6.95 3.63
CA THR A 74 -10.22 -7.89 3.48
C THR A 74 -9.90 -8.19 2.02
N ASP A 75 -10.82 -7.88 1.10
CA ASP A 75 -10.63 -8.17 -0.34
C ASP A 75 -9.73 -7.15 -1.05
N ASP A 76 -9.65 -5.91 -0.55
CA ASP A 76 -8.72 -4.90 -1.07
C ASP A 76 -7.38 -4.87 -0.32
N ALA A 77 -7.33 -5.50 0.86
CA ALA A 77 -6.13 -5.58 1.67
C ALA A 77 -5.20 -6.69 1.17
N LEU A 78 -3.96 -6.32 0.88
CA LEU A 78 -2.91 -7.30 0.60
C LEU A 78 -2.73 -8.22 1.81
N PRO A 79 -2.41 -9.51 1.60
CA PRO A 79 -2.15 -10.40 2.71
C PRO A 79 -0.90 -9.94 3.48
N PRO A 80 -0.72 -10.38 4.75
CA PRO A 80 0.42 -9.97 5.56
C PRO A 80 1.75 -10.22 4.82
N TYR A 81 2.67 -9.26 4.94
CA TYR A 81 4.00 -9.35 4.33
C TYR A 81 4.76 -10.55 4.90
N GLN A 82 5.28 -11.39 4.03
CA GLN A 82 6.09 -12.57 4.37
C GLN A 82 7.47 -12.55 3.68
N GLY A 83 7.87 -11.39 3.15
CA GLY A 83 9.20 -11.21 2.54
C GLY A 83 10.31 -10.94 3.56
N PRO A 84 11.55 -10.74 3.10
CA PRO A 84 12.68 -10.45 3.98
C PRO A 84 12.57 -9.07 4.64
N ASP A 85 13.09 -8.94 5.87
CA ASP A 85 13.18 -7.66 6.59
C ASP A 85 14.14 -6.67 5.89
N GLU A 86 15.24 -7.18 5.33
CA GLU A 86 16.20 -6.40 4.52
C GLU A 86 16.12 -6.83 3.04
N ALA A 87 15.35 -6.10 2.24
CA ALA A 87 15.23 -6.34 0.80
C ALA A 87 16.45 -5.80 0.03
N ASN A 88 17.16 -6.69 -0.68
CA ASN A 88 18.35 -6.34 -1.46
C ASN A 88 18.06 -6.07 -2.95
N ALA A 89 16.85 -6.40 -3.40
CA ALA A 89 16.35 -6.14 -4.75
C ALA A 89 14.83 -5.91 -4.72
N LEU A 90 14.34 -5.10 -5.65
CA LEU A 90 12.92 -4.75 -5.78
C LEU A 90 12.45 -4.96 -7.22
N SER A 91 11.18 -5.35 -7.37
CA SER A 91 10.45 -5.28 -8.64
C SER A 91 9.30 -4.29 -8.51
N VAL A 92 9.05 -3.51 -9.56
CA VAL A 92 7.99 -2.50 -9.61
C VAL A 92 7.04 -2.85 -10.73
N LEU A 93 5.80 -3.18 -10.38
CA LEU A 93 4.73 -3.52 -11.31
C LEU A 93 3.76 -2.35 -11.38
N LEU A 94 3.49 -1.89 -12.60
CA LEU A 94 2.62 -0.75 -12.83
C LEU A 94 1.54 -1.12 -13.83
N ARG A 95 0.29 -0.97 -13.42
CA ARG A 95 -0.87 -0.97 -14.28
C ARG A 95 -1.36 0.47 -14.45
N ARG A 96 -1.51 0.91 -15.69
CA ARG A 96 -2.15 2.18 -16.05
C ARG A 96 -3.26 1.87 -17.03
N ASP A 97 -4.47 2.28 -16.71
CA ASP A 97 -5.61 2.10 -17.58
C ASP A 97 -5.84 3.35 -18.43
N TYR A 98 -6.28 3.17 -19.67
CA TYR A 98 -6.62 4.27 -20.57
C TYR A 98 -7.92 3.99 -21.31
N THR A 99 -8.73 5.04 -21.48
CA THR A 99 -9.89 5.03 -22.37
C THR A 99 -9.58 5.78 -23.66
N VAL A 100 -9.90 5.20 -24.81
CA VAL A 100 -9.77 5.89 -26.10
C VAL A 100 -10.98 6.80 -26.30
N VAL A 101 -10.82 8.10 -26.02
CA VAL A 101 -11.89 9.10 -26.10
C VAL A 101 -11.91 9.87 -27.42
N GLU A 102 -10.74 10.02 -28.06
CA GLU A 102 -10.63 10.66 -29.39
C GLU A 102 -9.95 9.74 -30.42
N PRO A 103 -10.66 8.74 -30.98
CA PRO A 103 -10.08 7.78 -31.94
C PRO A 103 -9.47 8.44 -33.19
N GLN A 104 -10.02 9.56 -33.65
CA GLN A 104 -9.51 10.28 -34.81
C GLN A 104 -8.16 10.95 -34.54
N ARG A 105 -7.95 11.44 -33.31
CA ARG A 105 -6.66 12.00 -32.89
C ARG A 105 -5.60 10.91 -32.82
N LEU A 106 -5.95 9.76 -32.24
CA LEU A 106 -5.09 8.57 -32.17
C LEU A 106 -4.61 8.14 -33.56
N LEU A 107 -5.53 8.01 -34.52
CA LEU A 107 -5.22 7.66 -35.91
C LEU A 107 -4.32 8.70 -36.57
N ALA A 108 -4.60 9.99 -36.37
CA ALA A 108 -3.79 11.06 -36.94
C ALA A 108 -2.35 11.08 -36.37
N GLN A 109 -2.17 10.76 -35.08
CA GLN A 109 -0.85 10.64 -34.48
C GLN A 109 -0.08 9.44 -35.03
N ALA A 110 -0.71 8.27 -35.09
CA ALA A 110 -0.08 7.08 -35.63
C ALA A 110 0.32 7.27 -37.11
N GLN A 111 -0.52 7.94 -37.91
CA GLN A 111 -0.17 8.27 -39.30
C GLN A 111 1.04 9.21 -39.38
N ARG A 112 1.14 10.21 -38.49
CA ARG A 112 2.31 11.11 -38.44
C ARG A 112 3.60 10.34 -38.15
N VAL A 113 3.57 9.39 -37.22
CA VAL A 113 4.72 8.52 -36.92
C VAL A 113 5.09 7.69 -38.15
N ALA A 114 4.11 7.00 -38.74
CA ALA A 114 4.33 6.16 -39.92
C ALA A 114 4.87 6.95 -41.13
N ASP A 115 4.41 8.19 -41.34
CA ASP A 115 4.88 9.07 -42.42
C ASP A 115 6.34 9.49 -42.22
N LEU A 116 6.77 9.70 -40.97
CA LEU A 116 8.17 10.00 -40.63
C LEU A 116 9.06 8.77 -40.86
N GLU A 117 8.58 7.57 -40.52
CA GLU A 117 9.29 6.31 -40.74
C GLU A 117 9.38 5.90 -42.21
N ALA A 118 8.35 6.18 -43.02
CA ALA A 118 8.32 5.90 -44.45
C ALA A 118 9.34 6.72 -45.27
N GLY A 119 9.90 7.78 -44.69
CA GLY A 119 11.08 8.48 -45.21
C GLY A 119 12.41 7.74 -44.98
N GLY A 120 12.41 6.73 -44.10
CA GLY A 120 13.44 5.73 -43.87
C GLY A 120 13.10 4.40 -44.54
N THR A 121 14.07 3.50 -44.67
CA THR A 121 13.95 2.25 -45.44
C THR A 121 13.08 1.14 -44.80
N GLY A 122 12.02 1.49 -44.05
CA GLY A 122 11.12 0.55 -43.38
C GLY A 122 9.67 0.95 -43.58
N GLY A 123 8.90 0.13 -44.30
CA GLY A 123 7.47 0.37 -44.49
C GLY A 123 6.67 -0.07 -43.27
N ALA A 124 6.28 0.89 -42.42
CA ALA A 124 5.24 0.69 -41.43
C ALA A 124 3.86 0.64 -42.13
N GLY A 125 3.01 -0.31 -41.71
CA GLY A 125 1.64 -0.43 -42.24
C GLY A 125 0.80 0.80 -41.89
N SER A 126 -0.11 1.20 -42.77
CA SER A 126 -1.04 2.30 -42.50
C SER A 126 -1.85 2.03 -41.24
N ALA A 127 -1.85 2.98 -40.31
CA ALA A 127 -2.66 2.91 -39.11
C ALA A 127 -4.12 3.27 -39.43
N ASP A 128 -4.80 2.39 -40.19
CA ASP A 128 -6.18 2.63 -40.64
C ASP A 128 -7.23 2.27 -39.59
N THR A 129 -6.81 1.59 -38.51
CA THR A 129 -7.67 1.18 -37.40
C THR A 129 -7.09 1.62 -36.06
N VAL A 130 -7.95 1.76 -35.05
CA VAL A 130 -7.54 2.07 -33.66
C VAL A 130 -6.52 1.04 -33.17
N HIS A 131 -6.74 -0.25 -33.43
CA HIS A 131 -5.83 -1.32 -33.03
C HIS A 131 -4.42 -1.16 -33.64
N SER A 132 -4.33 -0.92 -34.95
CA SER A 132 -3.03 -0.67 -35.61
C SER A 132 -2.37 0.63 -35.13
N ALA A 133 -3.17 1.67 -34.84
CA ALA A 133 -2.64 2.93 -34.32
C ALA A 133 -2.05 2.79 -32.91
N LEU A 134 -2.70 2.02 -32.03
CA LEU A 134 -2.14 1.67 -30.72
C LEU A 134 -0.81 0.92 -30.88
N GLY A 135 -0.74 -0.06 -31.78
CA GLY A 135 0.50 -0.79 -32.05
C GLY A 135 1.65 0.09 -32.53
N VAL A 136 1.38 1.10 -33.37
CA VAL A 136 2.38 2.08 -33.81
C VAL A 136 2.84 2.96 -32.65
N LEU A 137 1.90 3.55 -31.90
CA LEU A 137 2.26 4.50 -30.83
C LEU A 137 2.99 3.81 -29.66
N PHE A 138 2.50 2.65 -29.20
CA PHE A 138 3.14 1.90 -28.13
C PHE A 138 4.42 1.16 -28.58
N GLY A 139 4.68 1.10 -29.90
CA GLY A 139 5.93 0.61 -30.45
C GLY A 139 7.00 1.68 -30.58
N GLU A 140 6.60 2.93 -30.81
CA GLU A 140 7.51 4.08 -31.01
C GLU A 140 7.84 4.81 -29.70
N PHE A 141 6.86 4.99 -28.81
CA PHE A 141 7.04 5.80 -27.60
C PHE A 141 7.24 4.94 -26.35
N GLU A 142 8.07 5.43 -25.43
CA GLU A 142 8.23 4.80 -24.13
C GLU A 142 6.94 4.90 -23.29
N PRO A 143 6.68 3.95 -22.36
CA PRO A 143 5.47 3.98 -21.52
C PRO A 143 5.26 5.29 -20.76
N ASP A 144 6.34 5.93 -20.30
CA ASP A 144 6.27 7.20 -19.55
C ASP A 144 6.03 8.41 -20.48
N GLU A 145 6.43 8.33 -21.74
CA GLU A 145 6.04 9.31 -22.76
C GLU A 145 4.56 9.21 -23.10
N ILE A 146 4.04 7.97 -23.24
CA ILE A 146 2.60 7.75 -23.42
C ILE A 146 1.82 8.28 -22.23
N SER A 147 2.29 8.03 -21.00
CA SER A 147 1.65 8.53 -19.78
C SER A 147 1.65 10.05 -19.71
N SER A 148 2.79 10.71 -19.94
CA SER A 148 2.85 12.19 -19.87
C SER A 148 2.07 12.90 -21.00
N ARG A 149 1.87 12.25 -22.14
CA ARG A 149 1.26 12.85 -23.34
C ARG A 149 -0.04 12.16 -23.77
N HIS A 150 -0.69 11.40 -22.89
CA HIS A 150 -1.87 10.59 -23.19
C HIS A 150 -2.98 11.38 -23.91
N LYS A 151 -3.24 12.63 -23.49
CA LYS A 151 -4.22 13.54 -24.12
C LYS A 151 -3.88 13.87 -25.58
N GLU A 152 -2.58 13.97 -25.93
CA GLU A 152 -2.15 14.21 -27.31
C GLU A 152 -2.45 13.02 -28.24
N PHE A 153 -2.56 11.83 -27.66
CA PHE A 153 -2.92 10.58 -28.35
C PHE A 153 -4.42 10.33 -28.37
N GLY A 154 -5.23 11.18 -27.74
CA GLY A 154 -6.68 11.00 -27.65
C GLY A 154 -7.08 9.92 -26.65
N LEU A 155 -6.21 9.69 -25.66
CA LEU A 155 -6.44 8.83 -24.52
C LEU A 155 -6.83 9.68 -23.31
N GLU A 156 -7.67 9.12 -22.47
CA GLU A 156 -7.99 9.63 -21.14
C GLU A 156 -7.51 8.60 -20.12
N GLU A 157 -6.79 9.06 -19.11
CA GLU A 157 -6.27 8.21 -18.04
C GLU A 157 -7.43 7.66 -17.21
N GLY A 158 -7.34 6.37 -16.88
CA GLY A 158 -8.22 5.68 -15.94
C GLY A 158 -7.50 5.42 -14.62
N ASP A 159 -7.92 4.40 -13.89
CA ASP A 159 -7.25 4.04 -12.65
C ASP A 159 -5.81 3.55 -12.91
N SER A 160 -4.94 3.75 -11.92
CA SER A 160 -3.59 3.20 -11.94
C SER A 160 -3.22 2.56 -10.61
N THR A 161 -2.41 1.51 -10.69
CA THR A 161 -1.93 0.75 -9.52
C THR A 161 -0.44 0.47 -9.66
N LEU A 162 0.34 0.87 -8.66
CA LEU A 162 1.77 0.59 -8.53
C LEU A 162 2.02 -0.38 -7.38
N TRP A 163 2.65 -1.52 -7.65
CA TRP A 163 3.11 -2.47 -6.64
C TRP A 163 4.64 -2.48 -6.60
N VAL A 164 5.20 -2.44 -5.40
CA VAL A 164 6.63 -2.62 -5.13
C VAL A 164 6.80 -3.93 -4.39
N THR A 165 7.52 -4.89 -4.97
CA THR A 165 7.72 -6.23 -4.39
C THR A 165 9.18 -6.49 -4.07
N ALA A 166 9.43 -7.19 -2.95
CA ALA A 166 10.78 -7.60 -2.55
C ALA A 166 11.19 -8.92 -3.24
N VAL A 167 12.42 -8.96 -3.73
CA VAL A 167 13.01 -10.14 -4.38
C VAL A 167 14.26 -10.60 -3.63
N ASP A 168 14.38 -11.91 -3.42
CA ASP A 168 15.48 -12.50 -2.64
C ASP A 168 16.83 -12.41 -3.36
N THR A 169 16.83 -12.53 -4.68
CA THR A 169 18.01 -12.49 -5.54
C THR A 169 17.79 -11.56 -6.73
N PRO A 170 18.75 -10.69 -7.06
CA PRO A 170 18.71 -9.94 -8.32
C PRO A 170 18.62 -10.89 -9.52
N ALA A 171 17.76 -10.59 -10.49
CA ALA A 171 17.66 -11.40 -11.71
C ALA A 171 18.79 -11.07 -12.69
N GLU A 172 19.07 -12.00 -13.60
CA GLU A 172 20.03 -11.79 -14.67
C GLU A 172 19.43 -10.91 -15.78
N PRO A 173 20.25 -10.17 -16.55
CA PRO A 173 19.77 -9.32 -17.64
C PRO A 173 18.89 -10.09 -18.64
N GLY A 174 17.66 -9.63 -18.83
CA GLY A 174 16.70 -10.21 -19.77
C GLY A 174 15.71 -11.22 -19.17
N GLU A 175 15.98 -11.79 -18.00
CA GLU A 175 15.05 -12.72 -17.33
C GLU A 175 13.71 -12.05 -16.98
N TRP A 176 13.72 -10.74 -16.75
CA TRP A 176 12.51 -9.95 -16.50
C TRP A 176 11.60 -9.78 -17.71
N LEU A 177 12.07 -10.05 -18.94
CA LEU A 177 11.31 -9.76 -20.16
C LEU A 177 10.43 -10.93 -20.62
N ASP A 178 10.73 -12.16 -20.21
CA ASP A 178 10.00 -13.35 -20.70
C ASP A 178 8.61 -13.50 -20.04
N ALA A 179 8.48 -13.20 -18.74
CA ALA A 179 7.21 -13.29 -18.01
C ALA A 179 7.17 -12.29 -16.82
N PRO A 180 7.12 -10.97 -17.08
CA PRO A 180 7.28 -9.93 -16.05
C PRO A 180 6.23 -9.97 -14.93
N PHE A 181 5.07 -10.58 -15.17
CA PHE A 181 3.94 -10.60 -14.24
C PHE A 181 3.71 -11.95 -13.55
N ASP A 182 4.41 -13.02 -13.94
CA ASP A 182 4.24 -14.36 -13.35
C ASP A 182 4.83 -14.45 -11.92
N GLN A 183 5.68 -13.50 -11.53
CA GLN A 183 6.40 -13.49 -10.25
C GLN A 183 5.68 -12.68 -9.14
N ALA A 184 4.51 -12.11 -9.43
CA ALA A 184 3.80 -11.24 -8.50
C ALA A 184 3.13 -12.06 -7.38
N ASP A 185 3.86 -12.29 -6.29
CA ASP A 185 3.32 -12.84 -5.04
C ASP A 185 2.77 -11.70 -4.17
N PRO A 186 1.45 -11.63 -3.90
CA PRO A 186 0.85 -10.61 -3.04
C PRO A 186 1.46 -10.55 -1.63
N HIS A 187 2.01 -11.65 -1.10
CA HIS A 187 2.68 -11.69 0.20
C HIS A 187 4.04 -10.99 0.22
N ARG A 188 4.58 -10.62 -0.96
CA ARG A 188 5.87 -9.94 -1.09
C ARG A 188 5.73 -8.46 -1.47
N VAL A 189 4.51 -7.93 -1.51
CA VAL A 189 4.28 -6.50 -1.77
C VAL A 189 4.69 -5.70 -0.54
N VAL A 190 5.69 -4.84 -0.73
CA VAL A 190 6.19 -3.88 0.27
C VAL A 190 5.28 -2.66 0.30
N CYS A 191 4.93 -2.13 -0.88
CA CYS A 191 4.05 -0.97 -1.01
C CYS A 191 3.08 -1.16 -2.18
N ARG A 192 1.84 -0.70 -1.99
CA ARG A 192 0.83 -0.57 -3.04
C ARG A 192 0.32 0.87 -3.04
N PHE A 193 0.27 1.48 -4.22
CA PHE A 193 -0.34 2.78 -4.44
C PHE A 193 -1.43 2.61 -5.49
N ASP A 194 -2.64 3.01 -5.16
CA ASP A 194 -3.76 3.06 -6.09
C ASP A 194 -4.16 4.52 -6.28
N VAL A 195 -4.29 4.93 -7.54
CA VAL A 195 -4.83 6.23 -7.93
C VAL A 195 -6.08 5.92 -8.73
N SER A 196 -7.22 6.42 -8.27
CA SER A 196 -8.47 6.30 -9.02
C SER A 196 -8.94 7.65 -9.49
N VAL A 197 -9.38 7.71 -10.74
CA VAL A 197 -9.90 8.94 -11.35
C VAL A 197 -11.11 9.51 -10.63
N VAL A 198 -11.87 8.68 -9.90
CA VAL A 198 -13.03 9.13 -9.12
C VAL A 198 -12.61 9.95 -7.89
N PHE A 199 -11.45 9.63 -7.31
CA PHE A 199 -10.93 10.29 -6.11
C PHE A 199 -9.87 11.36 -6.43
N ASP A 200 -9.27 11.32 -7.62
CA ASP A 200 -8.28 12.29 -8.09
C ASP A 200 -8.91 13.67 -8.34
N ASP A 201 -10.14 13.71 -8.89
CA ASP A 201 -10.91 14.95 -9.12
C ASP A 201 -11.23 15.73 -7.82
N GLU A 202 -11.15 15.10 -6.64
CA GLU A 202 -11.37 15.75 -5.33
C GLU A 202 -10.10 16.46 -4.80
N LEU A 203 -8.90 16.13 -5.28
CA LEU A 203 -7.63 16.70 -4.81
C LEU A 203 -7.21 17.97 -5.59
N ASP A 204 -7.76 18.18 -6.79
CA ASP A 204 -7.45 19.34 -7.64
C ASP A 204 -8.23 20.62 -7.26
N ASP A 205 -9.25 20.55 -6.36
CA ASP A 205 -10.02 21.72 -5.88
C ASP A 205 -9.44 22.32 -4.56
N ASP A 206 -8.38 21.72 -4.01
CA ASP A 206 -7.76 22.06 -2.72
C ASP A 206 -6.50 22.94 -2.86
N GLY A 207 -6.57 24.04 -3.61
CA GLY A 207 -5.83 25.27 -3.28
C GLY A 207 -4.30 25.27 -3.24
N LEU A 208 -3.60 24.58 -4.15
CA LEU A 208 -2.15 24.77 -4.36
C LEU A 208 -1.78 25.76 -5.50
N GLU A 209 -2.70 26.64 -5.90
CA GLU A 209 -2.35 27.84 -6.67
C GLU A 209 -2.00 29.00 -5.72
N GLY A 210 -0.71 29.19 -5.39
CA GLY A 210 -0.26 30.47 -4.81
C GLY A 210 0.90 30.45 -3.81
N LEU A 211 1.79 29.46 -3.82
CA LEU A 211 3.09 29.63 -3.16
C LEU A 211 4.15 30.04 -4.19
N ASP A 212 4.09 31.31 -4.58
CA ASP A 212 5.23 32.03 -5.13
C ASP A 212 6.32 32.05 -4.05
N THR A 213 7.23 31.06 -4.07
CA THR A 213 8.48 31.13 -3.29
C THR A 213 9.45 32.11 -3.92
N ASP A 214 9.09 33.38 -3.89
CA ASP A 214 10.02 34.51 -3.93
C ASP A 214 10.14 35.07 -2.50
N VAL A 215 10.71 34.26 -1.60
CA VAL A 215 11.22 34.76 -0.32
C VAL A 215 12.72 34.94 -0.49
N ASP A 216 13.11 36.12 -0.97
CA ASP A 216 14.46 36.65 -0.79
C ASP A 216 14.70 36.80 0.73
N MET A 217 15.11 35.71 1.37
CA MET A 217 15.66 35.74 2.71
C MET A 217 17.15 36.07 2.59
N ASP A 218 17.44 37.37 2.57
CA ASP A 218 18.76 37.90 2.92
C ASP A 218 19.08 37.46 4.37
N ILE A 219 19.69 36.30 4.52
CA ILE A 219 20.23 35.82 5.79
C ILE A 219 21.49 36.64 6.08
N ASP A 220 21.36 37.60 6.98
CA ASP A 220 22.49 38.31 7.59
C ASP A 220 23.28 37.31 8.48
N PRO A 221 24.56 37.01 8.17
CA PRO A 221 25.34 35.99 8.88
C PRO A 221 25.73 36.38 10.32
N ASP A 222 25.38 37.58 10.80
CA ASP A 222 25.81 38.08 12.11
C ASP A 222 24.70 38.10 13.20
N VAL A 223 23.57 37.41 13.01
CA VAL A 223 22.54 37.28 14.06
C VAL A 223 22.69 35.95 14.81
N PRO A 224 23.10 35.95 16.10
CA PRO A 224 23.21 34.72 16.88
C PRO A 224 21.82 34.19 17.25
N VAL A 225 21.57 32.93 16.92
CA VAL A 225 20.39 32.15 17.35
C VAL A 225 20.48 31.89 18.86
N PRO A 226 19.43 32.17 19.65
CA PRO A 226 19.44 31.88 21.08
C PRO A 226 19.31 30.36 21.31
N LEU A 227 20.28 29.78 22.02
CA LEU A 227 20.22 28.42 22.56
C LEU A 227 19.33 28.45 23.81
N ASP A 228 18.30 27.61 23.83
CA ASP A 228 17.45 27.40 25.00
C ASP A 228 18.13 26.38 25.93
N ASP A 229 18.62 26.88 27.07
CA ASP A 229 19.22 26.14 28.19
C ASP A 229 18.17 25.89 29.27
N THR A 230 17.92 24.62 29.63
CA THR A 230 17.53 24.18 30.99
C THR A 230 17.79 22.67 31.12
N ASP A 231 18.26 22.06 32.20
CA ASP A 231 18.97 22.41 33.44
C ASP A 231 19.23 21.04 34.10
N ASP A 232 20.46 20.49 34.00
CA ASP A 232 20.86 19.26 34.69
C ASP A 232 21.40 19.64 36.08
N THR A 233 20.59 19.48 37.12
CA THR A 233 21.03 19.65 38.51
C THR A 233 21.67 18.35 39.02
N ASP A 234 23.00 18.37 39.16
CA ASP A 234 23.79 17.44 39.98
C ASP A 234 23.71 17.87 41.45
N ASP A 235 23.25 16.96 42.33
CA ASP A 235 23.26 17.16 43.77
C ASP A 235 24.19 16.09 44.38
N THR A 236 25.46 16.47 44.51
CA THR A 236 26.48 15.72 45.25
C THR A 236 26.49 16.18 46.70
N VAL A 237 26.31 15.24 47.64
CA VAL A 237 26.68 15.44 49.04
C VAL A 237 27.53 14.28 49.52
N ASP A 238 28.80 14.58 49.76
CA ASP A 238 29.80 13.77 50.47
C ASP A 238 29.36 13.45 51.91
N THR A 239 29.79 12.31 52.45
CA THR A 239 30.53 12.25 53.74
C THR A 239 31.07 10.83 54.07
N GLU A 240 32.37 10.68 53.81
CA GLU A 240 33.47 10.12 54.63
C GLU A 240 33.31 8.89 55.58
N ASP A 241 34.22 7.94 55.35
CA ASP A 241 35.02 7.09 56.27
C ASP A 241 34.38 6.16 57.31
N ALA A 242 34.73 4.87 57.22
CA ALA A 242 35.63 4.21 58.19
C ALA A 242 36.03 2.78 57.79
N ASP A 243 37.29 2.46 58.13
CA ASP A 243 38.04 1.24 57.88
C ASP A 243 37.44 -0.10 58.39
N ASP A 244 37.95 -1.18 57.80
CA ASP A 244 38.71 -2.25 58.50
C ASP A 244 38.18 -3.70 58.48
N VAL A 245 39.15 -4.60 58.27
CA VAL A 245 39.26 -6.04 58.53
C VAL A 245 38.32 -7.05 57.84
N GLY A 246 38.96 -7.94 57.05
CA GLY A 246 38.89 -9.38 57.38
C GLY A 246 38.39 -10.36 56.33
N ARG A 247 39.30 -10.84 55.48
CA ARG A 247 39.36 -12.28 55.15
C ARG A 247 39.93 -13.02 56.37
N PRO A 248 39.58 -14.30 56.70
CA PRO A 248 39.73 -15.41 55.75
C PRO A 248 38.84 -16.68 55.92
N SER A 249 38.99 -17.59 54.96
CA SER A 249 38.99 -19.06 55.06
C SER A 249 37.75 -19.85 55.51
N GLY A 250 37.33 -20.78 54.65
CA GLY A 250 36.48 -21.91 55.02
C GLY A 250 36.21 -22.85 53.85
N ALA A 251 37.01 -23.92 53.76
CA ALA A 251 37.00 -24.93 52.72
C ALA A 251 35.88 -25.99 52.87
N ARG A 252 35.77 -26.83 51.82
CA ARG A 252 35.21 -28.21 51.74
C ARG A 252 33.72 -28.30 51.43
N GLN A 253 33.17 -29.29 50.71
CA GLN A 253 33.67 -30.42 49.89
C GLN A 253 32.41 -31.25 49.50
N ALA A 254 32.44 -31.94 48.35
CA ALA A 254 31.60 -33.09 47.91
C ALA A 254 30.11 -32.78 47.62
N GLY A 255 29.53 -33.18 46.48
CA GLY A 255 29.48 -34.53 45.88
C GLY A 255 28.06 -35.07 46.14
N ARG A 256 27.27 -35.59 45.21
CA ARG A 256 27.46 -36.25 43.92
C ARG A 256 26.35 -35.84 42.96
#